data_AF-A0A9D2MAF2-F1
#
_entry.id   AF-A0A9D2MAF2-F1
#
_cell.length_a   1.000
_cell.length_b   1.000
_cell.length_c   1.000
_cell.angle_alpha   90.00
_cell.angle_beta   90.00
_cell.angle_gamma   90.00
#
_symmetry.space_group_name_H-M   'P 1'
#
loop_
_entity.id
_entity.type
_entity.pdbx_description
1 polymer ?
#
loop_
_entity_poly.entity_id
_entity_poly.type
_entity_poly.pdbx_seq_one_letter_code
_entity_poly.pdbx_strand_id
1 'polypeptide(L)'
;MEEKLEENVVESVETWTEEIGGETIVATMRRRKGLHWVTTITGERVLVDESATVDRGRLGVSLCLTPHVEHQPTEEERAEGRRLIQETAAQVLQRMGIW
;
A
#
# COMPACT_ATOMS: atom_id res chain seq x y z
N MET A 1 -12.99 -3.85 22.16
CA MET A 1 -11.94 -2.85 21.90
C MET A 1 -11.61 -2.78 20.41
N GLU A 2 -11.43 -3.91 19.72
CA GLU A 2 -11.35 -3.97 18.24
C GLU A 2 -12.59 -3.38 17.55
N GLU A 3 -13.79 -3.63 18.08
CA GLU A 3 -15.06 -3.15 17.53
C GLU A 3 -15.13 -1.61 17.42
N LYS A 4 -14.50 -0.87 18.34
CA LYS A 4 -14.45 0.61 18.32
C LYS A 4 -13.43 1.18 17.34
N LEU A 5 -12.43 0.39 16.95
CA LEU A 5 -11.42 0.83 15.98
C LEU A 5 -12.02 0.88 14.56
N GLU A 6 -12.86 -0.10 14.23
CA GLU A 6 -13.48 -0.18 12.90
C GLU A 6 -14.63 0.82 12.67
N GLU A 7 -15.20 1.40 13.74
CA GLU A 7 -16.31 2.38 13.66
C GLU A 7 -15.98 3.65 12.86
N ASN A 8 -14.70 4.02 12.72
CA ASN A 8 -14.26 5.20 11.97
C ASN A 8 -13.66 4.87 10.60
N VAL A 9 -13.84 3.65 10.12
CA VAL A 9 -13.31 3.22 8.82
C VAL A 9 -14.26 3.64 7.71
N VAL A 10 -13.77 4.50 6.82
CA VAL A 10 -14.47 4.85 5.59
C VAL A 10 -14.06 3.87 4.50
N GLU A 11 -15.04 3.15 3.95
CA GLU A 11 -14.84 2.27 2.80
C GLU A 11 -15.33 2.92 1.51
N SER A 12 -14.56 2.77 0.44
CA SER A 12 -14.97 3.15 -0.92
C SER A 12 -14.65 2.02 -1.89
N VAL A 13 -15.56 1.81 -2.85
CA VAL A 13 -15.39 0.83 -3.92
C VAL A 13 -15.38 1.55 -5.26
N GLU A 14 -14.39 1.23 -6.09
CA GLU A 14 -14.27 1.76 -7.44
C GLU A 14 -14.06 0.59 -8.40
N THR A 15 -14.73 0.63 -9.55
CA THR A 15 -14.58 -0.38 -10.60
C THR A 15 -14.26 0.32 -11.91
N TRP A 16 -13.24 -0.19 -12.61
CA TRP A 16 -12.86 0.29 -13.93
C TRP A 16 -12.51 -0.87 -14.84
N THR A 17 -12.38 -0.58 -16.12
CA THR A 17 -11.89 -1.53 -17.13
C THR A 17 -10.46 -1.13 -17.51
N GLU A 18 -9.56 -2.10 -17.60
CA GLU A 18 -8.18 -1.90 -18.01
C GLU A 18 -7.75 -2.94 -19.05
N GLU A 19 -6.85 -2.54 -19.95
CA GLU A 19 -6.26 -3.41 -20.97
C GLU A 19 -4.91 -3.91 -20.47
N ILE A 20 -4.80 -5.22 -20.25
CA ILE A 20 -3.55 -5.87 -19.81
C ILE A 20 -3.27 -7.07 -20.71
N GLY A 21 -2.12 -7.07 -21.36
CA GLY A 21 -1.71 -8.18 -22.23
C GLY A 21 -2.60 -8.37 -23.47
N GLY A 22 -3.29 -7.31 -23.91
CA GLY A 22 -4.24 -7.37 -25.04
C GLY A 22 -5.62 -7.93 -24.68
N GLU A 23 -5.90 -8.10 -23.39
CA GLU A 23 -7.22 -8.48 -22.90
C GLU A 23 -7.84 -7.36 -22.04
N THR A 24 -9.12 -7.13 -22.28
CA THR A 24 -9.97 -6.27 -21.46
C THR A 24 -10.32 -6.98 -20.16
N ILE A 25 -9.92 -6.40 -19.02
CA ILE A 25 -10.28 -6.92 -17.70
C ILE A 25 -11.07 -5.88 -16.90
N VAL A 26 -11.96 -6.35 -16.04
CA VAL A 26 -12.65 -5.52 -15.05
C VAL A 26 -11.88 -5.61 -13.74
N ALA A 27 -11.45 -4.46 -13.23
CA ALA A 27 -10.76 -4.34 -11.95
C ALA A 27 -11.69 -3.67 -10.93
N THR A 28 -11.75 -4.22 -9.72
CA THR A 28 -12.48 -3.63 -8.60
C THR A 28 -11.54 -3.35 -7.44
N MET A 29 -11.40 -2.08 -7.09
CA MET A 29 -10.69 -1.65 -5.89
C MET A 29 -11.65 -1.48 -4.73
N ARG A 30 -11.27 -2.00 -3.56
CA ARG A 30 -11.89 -1.69 -2.27
C ARG A 30 -10.85 -0.99 -1.41
N ARG A 31 -11.11 0.23 -1.00
CA ARG A 31 -10.20 1.05 -0.19
C ARG A 31 -10.85 1.33 1.16
N ARG A 32 -10.11 1.09 2.24
CA ARG A 32 -10.51 1.36 3.63
C ARG A 32 -9.55 2.39 4.23
N LYS A 33 -10.08 3.52 4.70
CA LYS A 33 -9.34 4.59 5.38
C LYS A 33 -9.79 4.72 6.82
N GLY A 34 -8.84 4.83 7.74
CA GLY A 34 -9.09 4.83 9.18
C GLY A 34 -8.39 3.64 9.83
N LEU A 35 -8.15 3.70 11.13
CA LEU A 35 -7.34 2.73 11.85
C LEU A 35 -8.05 1.36 11.93
N HIS A 36 -7.53 0.32 11.29
CA HIS A 36 -8.12 -1.01 11.30
C HIS A 36 -7.09 -2.13 11.18
N TRP A 37 -7.50 -3.35 11.47
CA TRP A 37 -6.66 -4.53 11.27
C TRP A 37 -6.86 -5.12 9.87
N VAL A 38 -5.75 -5.54 9.26
CA VAL A 38 -5.73 -6.30 8.02
C VAL A 38 -4.97 -7.60 8.25
N THR A 39 -5.48 -8.69 7.69
CA THR A 39 -4.73 -9.95 7.57
C THR A 39 -4.06 -9.98 6.21
N THR A 40 -2.74 -10.06 6.18
CA THR A 40 -1.95 -10.12 4.93
C THR A 40 -2.09 -11.49 4.26
N ILE A 41 -1.60 -11.60 3.03
CA ILE A 41 -1.59 -12.87 2.29
C ILE A 41 -0.73 -13.96 2.97
N THR A 42 0.23 -13.57 3.82
CA THR A 42 1.04 -14.48 4.62
C THR A 42 0.36 -14.90 5.92
N GLY A 43 -0.85 -14.38 6.21
CA GLY A 43 -1.61 -14.66 7.43
C GLY A 43 -1.25 -13.75 8.62
N GLU A 44 -0.35 -12.78 8.43
CA GLU A 44 0.05 -11.84 9.48
C GLU A 44 -1.05 -10.80 9.72
N ARG A 45 -1.35 -10.48 10.98
CA ARG A 45 -2.24 -9.36 11.32
C ARG A 45 -1.43 -8.08 11.48
N VAL A 46 -1.79 -7.07 10.71
CA VAL A 46 -1.13 -5.75 10.70
C VAL A 46 -2.17 -4.67 10.98
N LEU A 47 -1.85 -3.77 11.92
CA LEU A 47 -2.64 -2.56 12.18
C LEU A 47 -2.27 -1.51 11.13
N VAL A 48 -3.25 -0.91 10.47
CA VAL A 48 -3.03 -0.02 9.33
C VAL A 48 -3.87 1.23 9.44
N ASP A 49 -3.35 2.35 8.93
CA ASP A 49 -4.11 3.59 8.74
C ASP A 49 -4.95 3.56 7.46
N GLU A 50 -4.51 2.78 6.48
CA GLU A 50 -5.16 2.63 5.19
C GLU A 50 -4.85 1.27 4.58
N SER A 51 -5.82 0.68 3.89
CA SER A 51 -5.61 -0.46 3.01
C SER A 51 -6.41 -0.35 1.73
N ALA A 52 -5.92 -0.98 0.67
CA ALA A 52 -6.64 -1.13 -0.59
C ALA A 52 -6.40 -2.53 -1.16
N THR A 53 -7.47 -3.21 -1.54
CA THR A 53 -7.41 -4.41 -2.37
C THR A 53 -7.83 -4.07 -3.78
N VAL A 54 -7.15 -4.62 -4.78
CA VAL A 54 -7.57 -4.54 -6.18
C VAL A 54 -7.71 -5.95 -6.71
N ASP A 55 -8.94 -6.33 -7.01
CA ASP A 55 -9.30 -7.62 -7.60
C ASP A 55 -9.38 -7.48 -9.11
N ARG A 56 -8.59 -8.28 -9.84
CA ARG A 56 -8.54 -8.33 -11.31
C ARG A 56 -9.00 -9.68 -11.85
N GLY A 57 -9.82 -10.40 -11.07
CA GLY A 57 -10.32 -11.73 -11.41
C GLY A 57 -9.19 -12.73 -11.64
N ARG A 58 -9.03 -13.19 -12.89
CA ARG A 58 -8.02 -14.20 -13.26
C ARG A 58 -6.57 -13.76 -13.01
N LEU A 59 -6.29 -12.45 -12.97
CA LEU A 59 -4.94 -11.92 -12.69
C LEU A 59 -4.64 -11.84 -11.19
N GLY A 60 -5.62 -12.18 -10.35
CA GLY A 60 -5.47 -12.23 -8.90
C GLY A 60 -5.83 -10.92 -8.21
N VAL A 61 -5.49 -10.87 -6.92
CA VAL A 61 -5.79 -9.77 -6.01
C VAL A 61 -4.50 -9.21 -5.45
N SER A 62 -4.32 -7.89 -5.55
CA SER A 62 -3.24 -7.19 -4.87
C SER A 62 -3.74 -6.52 -3.60
N LEU A 63 -2.93 -6.51 -2.55
CA LEU A 63 -3.15 -5.76 -1.32
C LEU A 63 -2.04 -4.70 -1.18
N CYS A 64 -2.43 -3.44 -1.04
CA CYS A 64 -1.57 -2.35 -0.63
C CYS A 64 -2.04 -1.84 0.74
N LEU A 65 -1.11 -1.50 1.62
CA LEU A 65 -1.44 -1.00 2.96
C LEU A 65 -0.40 0.00 3.45
N THR A 66 -0.84 0.86 4.36
CA THR A 66 0.01 1.78 5.12
C THR A 66 0.00 1.29 6.58
N PRO A 67 1.07 0.61 7.05
CA PRO A 67 1.15 0.17 8.44
C PRO A 67 1.01 1.37 9.38
N HIS A 68 0.23 1.19 10.43
CA HIS A 68 0.10 2.21 11.46
C HIS A 68 1.41 2.36 12.21
N VAL A 69 1.83 3.60 12.41
CA VAL A 69 2.95 3.95 13.27
C VAL A 69 2.42 4.78 14.43
N GLU A 70 2.71 4.36 15.67
CA GLU A 70 2.29 5.10 16.87
C GLU A 70 2.84 6.53 16.87
N HIS A 71 4.04 6.70 16.31
CA HIS A 71 4.75 7.97 16.23
C HIS A 71 5.01 8.32 14.77
N GLN A 72 4.49 9.46 14.33
CA GLN A 72 4.81 10.00 13.01
C GLN A 72 6.28 10.45 13.00
N PRO A 73 7.07 10.05 11.98
CA PRO A 73 8.43 10.53 11.86
C PRO A 73 8.48 12.05 11.81
N THR A 74 9.40 12.62 12.55
CA THR A 74 9.72 14.05 12.52
C THR A 74 10.19 14.46 11.12
N GLU A 75 10.16 15.75 10.80
CA GLU A 75 10.66 16.23 9.51
C GLU A 75 12.15 15.94 9.31
N GLU A 76 12.92 15.95 10.40
CA GLU A 76 14.35 15.60 10.37
C GLU A 76 14.55 14.13 10.00
N GLU A 77 13.81 13.21 10.63
CA GLU A 77 13.86 11.78 10.29
C GLU A 77 13.38 11.52 8.86
N ARG A 78 12.36 12.25 8.39
CA ARG A 78 11.90 12.19 6.99
C ARG A 78 12.97 12.70 6.03
N ALA A 79 13.67 13.78 6.37
CA ALA A 79 14.75 14.33 5.55
C ALA A 79 15.92 13.36 5.44
N GLU A 80 16.32 12.74 6.55
CA GLU A 80 17.37 11.72 6.55
C GLU A 80 16.95 10.48 5.76
N GLY A 81 15.70 10.01 5.92
CA GLY A 81 15.16 8.92 5.12
C GLY A 81 15.21 9.21 3.61
N ARG A 82 14.85 10.43 3.19
CA ARG A 82 14.97 10.85 1.78
C ARG A 82 16.42 10.84 1.30
N ARG A 83 17.36 11.32 2.13
CA ARG A 83 18.80 11.33 1.82
C ARG A 83 19.32 9.91 1.59
N LEU A 84 18.98 8.98 2.48
CA LEU A 84 19.38 7.57 2.37
C LEU A 84 18.83 6.89 1.11
N ILE A 85 17.56 7.15 0.77
CA ILE A 85 16.96 6.62 -0.47
C ILE A 85 17.70 7.15 -1.70
N GLN A 86 17.98 8.46 -1.75
CA GLN A 86 18.69 9.09 -2.86
C GLN A 86 20.11 8.53 -3.01
N GLU A 87 20.85 8.40 -1.90
CA GLU A 87 22.20 7.85 -1.89
C GLU A 87 22.21 6.39 -2.37
N THR A 88 21.31 5.57 -1.83
CA THR A 88 21.19 4.16 -2.22
C THR A 88 20.84 4.02 -3.70
N ALA A 89 19.87 4.81 -4.19
CA ALA A 89 19.49 4.80 -5.60
C ALA A 89 20.67 5.19 -6.50
N ALA A 90 21.43 6.24 -6.15
CA ALA A 90 22.60 6.65 -6.91
C ALA A 90 23.67 5.56 -6.97
N GLN A 91 23.97 4.90 -5.84
CA GLN A 91 24.93 3.80 -5.79
C GLN A 91 24.49 2.61 -6.67
N VAL A 92 23.20 2.26 -6.64
CA VAL A 92 22.65 1.17 -7.48
C VAL A 92 22.74 1.52 -8.96
N LEU A 93 22.37 2.74 -9.35
CA LEU A 93 22.43 3.18 -10.75
C LEU A 93 23.86 3.16 -11.31
N GLN A 94 24.84 3.64 -10.53
CA GLN A 94 26.26 3.58 -10.90
C GLN A 94 26.74 2.14 -11.05
N ARG A 95 26.40 1.26 -10.09
CA ARG A 95 26.79 -0.16 -10.14
C ARG A 95 26.21 -0.88 -11.37
N MET A 96 25.01 -0.48 -11.81
CA MET A 96 24.36 -1.03 -12.99
C MET A 96 24.84 -0.39 -14.30
N GLY A 97 25.72 0.62 -14.26
CA GLY A 97 26.20 1.33 -15.44
C GLY A 97 25.10 2.15 -16.14
N ILE A 98 24.04 2.50 -15.42
CA ILE A 98 22.94 3.34 -15.94
C ILE A 98 23.32 4.83 -15.87
N TRP A 99 24.20 5.19 -14.93
CA TRP A 99 24.73 6.53 -14.71
C TRP A 99 26.26 6.50 -14.66
#